data_AF-A0A5A7U5H8-F1
#
_entry.id   AF-A0A5A7U5H8-F1
#
_cell.length_a   1.000
_cell.length_b   1.000
_cell.length_c   1.000
_cell.angle_alpha   90.00
_cell.angle_beta   90.00
_cell.angle_gamma   90.00
#
_symmetry.space_group_name_H-M   'P 1'
#
loop_
_entity.id
_entity.type
_entity.pdbx_description
1 polymer ?
#
loop_
_entity_poly.entity_id
_entity_poly.type
_entity_poly.pdbx_seq_one_letter_code
_entity_poly.pdbx_strand_id
1 'polypeptide(L)'
;MIVLKWLFLIIAPCDAAEPWQLGSQDAATPMMQGIIDLHHDIFFFLILIFVFVSRILVRALWHFHYSKKKIPQRIVHETTIEILWTIFPSIIPMFIVIPSFALLYSMDESLTFDSYTIPKDDLELGVKYDVVPGRLNQISILVQREGVPYG
;
A
#
# COMPACT_ATOMS: atom_id res chain seq x y z
N MET A 1 36.25 25.79 20.70
CA MET A 1 34.85 25.92 20.22
C MET A 1 34.59 25.43 18.79
N ILE A 2 35.63 25.15 17.98
CA ILE A 2 35.47 24.61 16.60
C ILE A 2 35.45 23.08 16.56
N VAL A 3 36.22 22.42 17.43
CA VAL A 3 36.34 20.94 17.46
C VAL A 3 35.05 20.24 17.93
N LEU A 4 34.29 20.87 18.85
CA LEU A 4 33.03 20.29 19.36
C LEU A 4 31.90 20.32 18.31
N LYS A 5 31.99 21.20 17.31
CA LYS A 5 30.99 21.33 16.24
C LYS A 5 31.08 20.18 15.23
N TRP A 6 32.26 19.58 15.07
CA TRP A 6 32.48 18.39 14.23
C TRP A 6 31.97 17.09 14.86
N LEU A 7 31.86 17.04 16.19
CA LEU A 7 31.38 15.86 16.91
C LEU A 7 29.86 15.66 16.79
N PHE A 8 29.13 16.71 16.42
CA PHE A 8 27.67 16.68 16.18
C PHE A 8 27.29 16.46 14.70
N LEU A 9 28.26 16.26 13.79
CA LEU A 9 28.03 16.18 12.35
C LEU A 9 27.73 14.76 11.83
N ILE A 10 27.56 13.78 12.72
CA ILE A 10 27.25 12.38 12.37
C ILE A 10 25.91 11.95 12.99
N ILE A 11 24.95 12.86 13.05
CA ILE A 11 23.54 12.50 13.23
C ILE A 11 22.84 12.92 11.95
N ALA A 12 23.08 12.16 10.88
CA ALA A 12 22.08 12.13 9.81
C ALA A 12 20.82 11.55 10.44
N PRO A 13 19.67 12.26 10.46
CA PRO A 13 18.44 11.67 10.93
C PRO A 13 18.16 10.47 10.03
N CYS A 14 18.31 9.28 10.61
CA CYS A 14 18.01 8.04 9.95
C CYS A 14 16.50 7.89 9.99
N ASP A 15 15.86 7.71 8.84
CA ASP A 15 14.42 7.48 8.81
C ASP A 15 14.20 6.06 9.32
N ALA A 16 13.71 5.95 10.55
CA ALA A 16 13.67 4.70 11.31
C ALA A 16 12.25 4.42 11.79
N ALA A 17 11.97 3.14 12.04
CA ALA A 17 10.71 2.75 12.65
C ALA A 17 10.64 3.30 14.09
N GLU A 18 9.58 4.05 14.37
CA GLU A 18 9.32 4.57 15.71
C GLU A 18 8.61 3.51 16.58
N PRO A 19 8.89 3.44 17.90
CA PRO A 19 8.20 2.52 18.78
C PRO A 19 6.67 2.70 18.70
N TRP A 20 5.95 1.60 18.43
CA TRP A 20 4.48 1.56 18.27
C TRP A 20 3.91 2.29 17.04
N GLN A 21 4.71 2.53 16.01
CA GLN A 21 4.23 3.04 14.73
C GLN A 21 3.27 2.05 14.05
N LEU A 22 2.07 2.50 13.68
CA LEU A 22 1.01 1.68 13.07
C LEU A 22 0.85 1.90 11.55
N GLY A 23 1.65 2.79 10.95
CA GLY A 23 1.59 3.15 9.54
C GLY A 23 2.97 3.12 8.86
N SER A 24 3.00 3.54 7.60
CA SER A 24 4.24 3.68 6.84
C SER A 24 5.19 4.73 7.46
N GLN A 25 6.48 4.62 7.15
CA GLN A 25 7.45 5.69 7.39
C GLN A 25 7.15 6.90 6.49
N ASP A 26 7.74 8.04 6.82
CA ASP A 26 7.63 9.25 6.02
C ASP A 26 8.17 9.01 4.60
N ALA A 27 7.51 9.59 3.61
CA ALA A 27 7.96 9.47 2.22
C ALA A 27 9.24 10.29 1.98
N ALA A 28 10.32 9.61 1.60
CA ALA A 28 11.55 10.25 1.11
C ALA A 28 11.58 10.45 -0.42
N THR A 29 10.60 9.87 -1.14
CA THR A 29 10.52 9.82 -2.60
C THR A 29 9.08 10.14 -3.06
N PRO A 30 8.89 10.74 -4.24
CA PRO A 30 7.54 10.99 -4.78
C PRO A 30 6.81 9.67 -5.04
N MET A 31 7.56 8.60 -5.28
CA MET A 31 7.06 7.23 -5.41
C MET A 31 6.39 6.74 -4.13
N MET A 32 7.09 6.88 -2.99
CA MET A 32 6.59 6.46 -1.70
C MET A 32 5.37 7.29 -1.30
N GLN A 33 5.37 8.59 -1.62
CA GLN A 33 4.19 9.43 -1.41
C GLN A 33 2.97 8.89 -2.19
N GLY A 34 3.15 8.56 -3.47
CA GLY A 34 2.07 7.96 -4.27
C GLY A 34 1.59 6.60 -3.74
N ILE A 35 2.49 5.78 -3.20
CA ILE A 35 2.12 4.50 -2.53
C ILE A 35 1.30 4.77 -1.26
N ILE A 36 1.69 5.76 -0.45
CA ILE A 36 0.97 6.13 0.77
C ILE A 36 -0.43 6.67 0.41
N ASP A 37 -0.54 7.51 -0.61
CA ASP A 37 -1.83 8.04 -1.07
C ASP A 37 -2.75 6.92 -1.55
N LEU A 38 -2.24 6.00 -2.38
CA LEU A 38 -2.97 4.82 -2.84
C LEU A 38 -3.40 3.92 -1.66
N HIS A 39 -2.54 3.74 -0.66
CA HIS A 39 -2.86 2.98 0.54
C HIS A 39 -4.05 3.60 1.29
N HIS A 40 -4.08 4.92 1.47
CA HIS A 40 -5.20 5.61 2.13
C HIS A 40 -6.50 5.48 1.34
N ASP A 41 -6.46 5.60 0.01
CA ASP A 41 -7.63 5.42 -0.85
C ASP A 41 -8.21 4.00 -0.74
N ILE A 42 -7.35 2.98 -0.79
CA ILE A 42 -7.77 1.58 -0.63
C ILE A 42 -8.36 1.35 0.77
N PHE A 43 -7.70 1.86 1.81
CA PHE A 43 -8.11 1.66 3.19
C PHE A 43 -9.48 2.29 3.49
N PHE A 44 -9.76 3.46 2.88
CA PHE A 44 -11.08 4.10 2.96
C PHE A 44 -12.20 3.17 2.44
N PHE A 45 -12.03 2.60 1.24
CA PHE A 45 -13.02 1.66 0.68
C PHE A 45 -13.10 0.35 1.48
N LEU A 46 -11.98 -0.15 2.00
CA LEU A 46 -11.93 -1.35 2.82
C LEU A 46 -12.74 -1.19 4.11
N ILE A 47 -12.57 -0.09 4.84
CA ILE A 47 -13.36 0.20 6.03
C ILE A 47 -14.84 0.30 5.69
N LEU A 48 -15.19 0.97 4.58
CA LEU A 48 -16.57 1.12 4.14
C LEU A 48 -17.23 -0.25 3.90
N ILE A 49 -16.57 -1.14 3.16
CA ILE A 49 -17.08 -2.49 2.87
C ILE A 49 -17.15 -3.30 4.17
N PHE A 50 -16.13 -3.23 5.03
CA PHE A 50 -16.09 -3.95 6.29
C PHE A 50 -17.26 -3.56 7.22
N VAL A 51 -17.52 -2.26 7.39
CA VAL A 51 -18.64 -1.77 8.20
C VAL A 51 -19.99 -2.18 7.58
N PHE A 52 -20.12 -2.11 6.25
CA PHE A 52 -21.33 -2.53 5.55
C PHE A 52 -21.65 -4.02 5.75
N VAL A 53 -20.66 -4.89 5.51
CA VAL A 53 -20.80 -6.34 5.64
C VAL A 53 -21.03 -6.75 7.09
N SER A 54 -20.25 -6.19 8.03
CA SER A 54 -20.41 -6.49 9.45
C SER A 54 -21.79 -6.10 9.96
N ARG A 55 -22.33 -4.94 9.54
CA ARG A 55 -23.70 -4.52 9.91
C ARG A 55 -24.76 -5.50 9.39
N ILE A 56 -24.65 -5.96 8.14
CA ILE A 56 -25.60 -6.92 7.56
C ILE A 56 -25.51 -8.27 8.29
N LEU A 57 -24.29 -8.73 8.60
CA LEU A 57 -24.07 -9.97 9.34
C LEU A 57 -24.69 -9.91 10.74
N VAL A 58 -24.42 -8.86 11.52
CA VAL A 58 -25.01 -8.67 12.85
C VAL A 58 -26.54 -8.62 12.77
N ARG A 59 -27.10 -7.95 11.76
CA ARG A 59 -28.55 -7.87 11.54
C ARG A 59 -29.15 -9.23 11.19
N ALA A 60 -28.48 -10.02 10.35
CA ALA A 60 -28.91 -11.36 10.01
C ALA A 60 -28.92 -12.28 11.24
N LEU A 61 -27.83 -12.28 12.01
CA LEU A 61 -27.72 -13.08 13.24
C LEU A 61 -28.79 -12.72 14.27
N TRP A 62 -29.06 -11.42 14.48
CA TRP A 62 -30.09 -10.97 15.41
C TRP A 62 -31.51 -11.30 14.92
N HIS A 63 -31.80 -11.08 13.64
CA HIS A 63 -33.14 -11.25 13.08
C HIS A 63 -33.55 -12.73 12.95
N PHE A 64 -32.59 -13.59 12.57
CA PHE A 64 -32.79 -15.03 12.41
C PHE A 64 -32.35 -15.85 13.63
N HIS A 65 -32.12 -15.20 14.77
CA HIS A 65 -31.85 -15.91 16.01
C HIS A 65 -33.01 -16.88 16.32
N TYR A 66 -32.70 -18.10 16.76
CA TYR A 66 -33.67 -19.17 17.03
C TYR A 66 -34.84 -18.73 17.93
N SER A 67 -34.57 -17.82 18.88
CA SER A 67 -35.61 -17.24 19.73
C SER A 67 -36.65 -16.40 18.97
N LYS A 68 -36.31 -15.83 17.81
CA LYS A 68 -37.16 -14.94 16.98
C LYS A 68 -37.83 -15.68 15.83
N LYS A 69 -37.12 -16.60 15.15
CA LYS A 69 -37.68 -17.44 14.07
C LYS A 69 -37.35 -18.92 14.29
N LYS A 70 -38.37 -19.72 14.67
CA LYS A 70 -38.23 -21.15 14.97
C LYS A 70 -38.31 -22.06 13.74
N ILE A 71 -38.97 -21.61 12.67
CA ILE A 71 -39.20 -22.40 11.45
C ILE A 71 -38.37 -21.77 10.31
N PRO A 72 -37.47 -22.52 9.65
CA PRO A 72 -36.66 -21.99 8.55
C PRO A 72 -37.50 -21.81 7.29
N GLN A 73 -37.24 -20.74 6.53
CA GLN A 73 -37.84 -20.53 5.21
C GLN A 73 -36.97 -21.20 4.14
N ARG A 74 -37.59 -21.89 3.18
CA ARG A 74 -36.91 -22.57 2.08
C ARG A 74 -36.94 -21.72 0.82
N ILE A 75 -35.98 -20.80 0.71
CA ILE A 75 -35.74 -19.97 -0.48
C ILE A 75 -34.43 -20.47 -1.09
N VAL A 76 -34.45 -20.94 -2.33
CA VAL A 76 -33.34 -21.70 -2.92
C VAL A 76 -32.58 -20.89 -3.97
N HIS A 77 -33.26 -20.03 -4.72
CA HIS A 77 -32.61 -19.26 -5.76
C HIS A 77 -33.37 -17.99 -6.11
N GLU A 78 -32.65 -16.87 -6.10
CA GLU A 78 -33.16 -15.55 -6.49
C GLU A 78 -32.09 -14.85 -7.33
N THR A 79 -32.04 -15.16 -8.63
CA THR A 79 -31.00 -14.67 -9.55
C THR A 79 -30.85 -13.13 -9.56
N THR A 80 -31.94 -12.40 -9.32
CA THR A 80 -31.92 -10.93 -9.27
C THR A 80 -31.01 -10.39 -8.18
N ILE A 81 -31.03 -10.99 -6.98
CA ILE A 81 -30.18 -10.52 -5.88
C ILE A 81 -28.71 -10.89 -6.15
N GLU A 82 -28.47 -12.01 -6.83
CA GLU A 82 -27.13 -12.44 -7.25
C GLU A 82 -26.47 -11.47 -8.22
N ILE A 83 -27.22 -11.01 -9.22
CA ILE A 83 -26.75 -10.01 -10.17
C ILE A 83 -26.47 -8.68 -9.46
N LEU A 84 -27.38 -8.25 -8.58
CA LEU A 84 -27.25 -6.97 -7.88
C LEU A 84 -26.00 -6.90 -7.01
N TRP A 85 -25.76 -7.92 -6.17
CA TRP A 85 -24.57 -7.95 -5.32
C TRP A 85 -23.29 -8.33 -6.06
N THR A 86 -23.34 -8.75 -7.33
CA THR A 86 -22.12 -8.97 -8.13
C THR A 86 -21.68 -7.66 -8.77
N ILE A 87 -22.63 -6.88 -9.27
CA ILE A 87 -22.35 -5.58 -9.92
C ILE A 87 -21.92 -4.54 -8.88
N PHE A 88 -22.63 -4.43 -7.75
CA PHE A 88 -22.34 -3.40 -6.74
C PHE A 88 -20.89 -3.43 -6.21
N PRO A 89 -20.34 -4.58 -5.80
CA PRO A 89 -18.96 -4.69 -5.35
C PRO A 89 -17.96 -4.57 -6.49
N SER A 90 -18.30 -4.96 -7.72
CA SER A 90 -17.36 -4.87 -8.86
C SER A 90 -17.05 -3.43 -9.27
N ILE A 91 -17.98 -2.50 -9.02
CA ILE A 91 -17.79 -1.08 -9.32
C ILE A 91 -16.75 -0.44 -8.39
N ILE A 92 -16.63 -0.89 -7.14
CA ILE A 92 -15.75 -0.25 -6.14
C ILE A 92 -14.25 -0.39 -6.52
N PRO A 93 -13.72 -1.60 -6.84
CA PRO A 93 -12.34 -1.76 -7.30
C PRO A 93 -12.04 -1.01 -8.60
N MET A 94 -13.03 -0.79 -9.47
CA MET A 94 -12.82 -0.07 -10.72
C MET A 94 -12.33 1.36 -10.48
N PHE A 95 -12.79 2.01 -9.40
CA PHE A 95 -12.31 3.34 -9.02
C PHE A 95 -10.91 3.31 -8.40
N ILE A 96 -10.53 2.23 -7.72
CA ILE A 96 -9.19 2.05 -7.12
C ILE A 96 -8.13 1.79 -8.20
N VAL A 97 -8.52 1.13 -9.28
CA VAL A 97 -7.63 0.78 -10.39
C VAL A 97 -7.09 2.02 -11.13
N ILE A 98 -7.86 3.12 -11.19
CA ILE A 98 -7.45 4.36 -11.88
C ILE A 98 -6.19 4.99 -11.26
N PRO A 99 -6.16 5.35 -9.96
CA PRO A 99 -4.94 5.88 -9.33
C PRO A 99 -3.82 4.83 -9.27
N SER A 100 -4.16 3.54 -9.13
CA SER A 100 -3.17 2.46 -9.13
C SER A 100 -2.40 2.37 -10.45
N PHE A 101 -3.08 2.47 -11.60
CA PHE A 101 -2.40 2.45 -12.89
C PHE A 101 -1.60 3.74 -13.12
N ALA A 102 -2.14 4.90 -12.77
CA ALA A 102 -1.40 6.16 -12.87
C ALA A 102 -0.08 6.10 -12.09
N LEU A 103 -0.10 5.55 -10.88
CA LEU A 103 1.08 5.34 -10.06
C LEU A 103 2.05 4.35 -10.73
N LEU A 104 1.58 3.20 -11.21
CA LEU A 104 2.42 2.20 -11.88
C LEU A 104 3.17 2.78 -13.08
N TYR A 105 2.49 3.56 -13.93
CA TYR A 105 3.13 4.21 -15.08
C TYR A 105 4.17 5.25 -14.66
N SER A 106 3.95 5.96 -13.55
CA SER A 106 4.98 6.87 -13.01
C SER A 106 6.21 6.15 -12.46
N MET A 107 6.09 4.86 -12.09
CA MET A 107 7.23 4.06 -11.60
C MET A 107 8.10 3.52 -12.71
N ASP A 108 7.51 3.25 -13.86
CA ASP A 108 8.22 2.71 -15.03
C ASP A 108 8.99 3.79 -15.80
N GLU A 109 8.72 5.07 -15.51
CA GLU A 109 9.47 6.17 -16.11
C GLU A 109 10.92 6.19 -15.58
N SER A 110 11.84 5.70 -16.40
CA SER A 110 13.27 5.74 -16.12
C SER A 110 13.78 7.18 -16.12
N LEU A 111 14.11 7.69 -14.94
CA LEU A 111 14.69 9.03 -14.78
C LEU A 111 16.15 9.03 -15.26
N THR A 112 16.39 9.61 -16.43
CA THR A 112 17.71 9.58 -17.10
C THR A 112 18.56 10.82 -16.85
N PHE A 113 17.98 11.91 -16.34
CA PHE A 113 18.72 13.15 -16.09
C PHE A 113 19.50 13.04 -14.77
N ASP A 114 20.83 13.13 -14.84
CA ASP A 114 21.77 13.12 -13.72
C ASP A 114 21.65 11.93 -12.74
N SER A 115 21.31 10.75 -13.25
CA SER A 115 21.23 9.53 -12.43
C SER A 115 22.59 8.87 -12.24
N TYR A 116 22.95 8.58 -10.99
CA TYR A 116 24.08 7.71 -10.66
C TYR A 116 23.62 6.25 -10.73
N THR A 117 24.18 5.49 -11.66
CA THR A 117 23.92 4.05 -11.77
C THR A 117 24.84 3.29 -10.82
N ILE A 118 24.27 2.59 -9.85
CA ILE A 118 25.06 1.67 -9.01
C ILE A 118 25.31 0.39 -9.82
N PRO A 119 26.57 0.07 -10.17
CA PRO A 119 26.89 -1.16 -10.88
C PRO A 119 26.57 -2.39 -10.01
N LYS A 120 26.23 -3.52 -10.63
CA LYS A 120 25.95 -4.78 -9.92
C LYS A 120 27.12 -5.27 -9.05
N ASP A 121 28.32 -4.80 -9.36
CA ASP A 121 29.59 -5.26 -8.80
C ASP A 121 29.89 -4.59 -7.44
N ASP A 122 29.35 -3.38 -7.20
CA ASP A 122 29.49 -2.62 -5.95
C ASP A 122 28.44 -3.03 -4.88
N LEU A 123 27.65 -4.05 -5.18
CA LEU A 123 26.41 -4.40 -4.49
C LEU A 123 26.55 -5.56 -3.49
N GLU A 124 27.78 -6.02 -3.22
CA GLU A 124 28.08 -7.05 -2.20
C GLU A 124 27.84 -6.59 -0.74
N LEU A 125 27.53 -5.30 -0.52
CA LEU A 125 27.23 -4.71 0.79
C LEU A 125 25.82 -5.01 1.36
N GLY A 126 25.15 -6.05 0.86
CA GLY A 126 24.01 -6.66 1.55
C GLY A 126 22.61 -6.32 1.01
N VAL A 127 22.50 -5.54 -0.07
CA VAL A 127 21.21 -5.26 -0.70
C VAL A 127 20.88 -6.37 -1.71
N LYS A 128 20.01 -7.32 -1.33
CA LYS A 128 19.59 -8.40 -2.23
C LYS A 128 18.49 -7.89 -3.17
N TYR A 129 18.85 -7.54 -4.40
CA TYR A 129 17.85 -7.34 -5.47
C TYR A 129 17.55 -8.66 -6.18
N ASP A 130 16.30 -8.85 -6.60
CA ASP A 130 15.91 -9.94 -7.49
C ASP A 130 16.52 -9.72 -8.89
N VAL A 131 17.76 -10.18 -9.05
CA VAL A 131 18.47 -10.18 -10.33
C VAL A 131 18.17 -11.51 -11.02
N VAL A 132 17.25 -11.50 -11.99
CA VAL A 132 17.02 -12.64 -12.87
C VAL A 132 18.14 -12.69 -13.93
N PRO A 133 18.92 -13.78 -14.01
CA PRO A 133 20.00 -13.89 -15.00
C PRO A 133 19.47 -13.69 -16.42
N GLY A 134 20.15 -12.84 -17.20
CA GLY A 134 19.76 -12.54 -18.59
C GLY A 134 18.62 -11.52 -18.77
N ARG A 135 18.06 -10.94 -17.68
CA ARG A 135 17.15 -9.78 -17.75
C ARG A 135 17.75 -8.55 -17.08
N LEU A 136 17.50 -7.39 -17.69
CA LEU A 136 17.72 -6.10 -17.03
C LEU A 136 16.50 -5.84 -16.13
N ASN A 137 16.73 -5.78 -14.82
CA ASN A 137 15.78 -5.27 -13.86
C ASN A 137 16.31 -3.91 -13.41
N GLN A 138 15.61 -2.84 -13.75
CA GLN A 138 16.00 -1.47 -13.43
C GLN A 138 14.85 -0.80 -12.67
N ILE A 139 15.20 -0.15 -11.56
CA ILE A 139 14.29 0.70 -10.79
C ILE A 139 14.99 2.05 -10.65
N SER A 140 14.32 3.14 -11.04
CA SER A 140 14.79 4.50 -10.82
C SER A 140 14.06 5.11 -9.64
N ILE A 141 14.82 5.61 -8.67
CA ILE A 141 14.28 6.25 -7.46
C ILE A 141 14.79 7.68 -7.41
N LEU A 142 13.87 8.63 -7.29
CA LEU A 142 14.21 10.03 -7.03
C LEU A 142 14.07 10.30 -5.53
N VAL A 143 15.18 10.60 -4.86
CA VAL A 143 15.21 10.96 -3.44
C VAL A 143 15.05 12.48 -3.32
N GLN A 144 13.98 12.92 -2.64
CA GLN A 144 13.68 14.35 -2.43
C GLN A 144 14.11 14.85 -1.06
N ARG A 145 14.29 13.95 -0.10
CA ARG A 145 14.69 14.26 1.28
C ARG A 145 16.04 13.63 1.61
N GLU A 146 16.95 14.41 2.18
CA GLU A 146 18.22 13.90 2.70
C GLU A 146 17.95 13.05 3.95
N GLY A 147 18.54 11.86 4.01
CA GLY A 147 18.39 10.92 5.12
C GLY A 147 19.02 9.57 4.77
N VAL A 148 19.33 8.78 5.79
CA VAL A 148 19.72 7.37 5.58
C VAL A 148 18.45 6.55 5.75
N PRO A 149 17.89 5.97 4.69
CA PRO A 149 16.76 5.07 4.81
C PRO A 149 17.23 3.72 5.36
N TYR A 150 16.48 3.14 6.30
CA TYR A 150 16.66 1.74 6.67
C TYR A 150 15.88 0.83 5.70
N GLY A 151 16.58 -0.09 5.04
CA GLY A 151 16.03 -1.07 4.09
C GLY A 151 16.86 -2.33 4.03
#